data_AF-A0AB35UTQ0-F1
#
_entry.id   AF-A0AB35UTQ0-F1
#
_cell.length_a   1.000
_cell.length_b   1.000
_cell.length_c   1.000
_cell.angle_alpha   90.00
_cell.angle_beta   90.00
_cell.angle_gamma   90.00
#
_symmetry.space_group_name_H-M   'P 1'
#
loop_
_entity.id
_entity.type
_entity.pdbx_description
1 polymer ?
#
loop_
_entity_poly.entity_id
_entity_poly.type
_entity_poly.pdbx_seq_one_letter_code
_entity_poly.pdbx_strand_id
1 'polypeptide(L)'
;MQLNKGEVIDIVWQYSKYYGNQLTFLEQLKSENAVVALIYLTNLLENALLAYKDDYEYNFINVIKFAYKESLITEVEYNFLNDEQIGIRKLRNYFAHKNLSKYNFKFPDNDRLYPFTENDNCELFYDLISNYIFNIICKVALTSLTISRDIQQDDLIKKFQYSIVTFTPEDILIDKGIDPTTLTGWNDLKESDKYRHAENASNIKVLSLIFSHIPQ
;
A
#
# COMPACT_ATOMS: atom_id res chain seq x y z
N MET A 1 -17.54 16.27 -4.66
CA MET A 1 -17.98 15.06 -3.92
C MET A 1 -17.08 13.91 -4.32
N GLN A 2 -16.71 13.00 -3.43
CA GLN A 2 -15.97 11.78 -3.79
C GLN A 2 -16.97 10.76 -4.36
N LEU A 3 -16.64 10.10 -5.46
CA LEU A 3 -17.47 9.06 -6.06
C LEU A 3 -17.25 7.73 -5.33
N ASN A 4 -18.28 6.89 -5.28
CA ASN A 4 -18.11 5.53 -4.78
C ASN A 4 -17.42 4.65 -5.84
N LYS A 5 -16.84 3.53 -5.40
CA LYS A 5 -16.05 2.66 -6.30
C LYS A 5 -16.84 2.14 -7.50
N GLY A 6 -18.14 1.83 -7.34
CA GLY A 6 -18.98 1.35 -8.44
C GLY A 6 -19.15 2.42 -9.53
N GLU A 7 -19.48 3.65 -9.12
CA GLU A 7 -19.59 4.80 -10.03
C GLU A 7 -18.26 5.06 -10.77
N VAL A 8 -17.14 4.99 -10.04
CA VAL A 8 -15.81 5.14 -10.63
C VAL A 8 -15.55 4.05 -11.68
N ILE A 9 -15.82 2.79 -11.36
CA ILE A 9 -15.62 1.66 -12.27
C ILE A 9 -16.43 1.88 -13.54
N ASP A 10 -17.70 2.28 -13.43
CA ASP A 10 -18.59 2.50 -14.58
C ASP A 10 -18.07 3.62 -15.49
N ILE A 11 -17.65 4.76 -14.92
CA ILE A 11 -17.08 5.88 -15.69
C ILE A 11 -15.77 5.47 -16.37
N VAL A 12 -14.88 4.82 -15.62
CA VAL A 12 -13.58 4.37 -16.14
C VAL A 12 -13.79 3.32 -17.24
N TRP A 13 -14.80 2.47 -17.13
CA TRP A 13 -15.14 1.47 -18.14
C TRP A 13 -15.63 2.09 -19.45
N GLN A 14 -16.42 3.17 -19.38
CA GLN A 14 -16.84 3.93 -20.56
C GLN A 14 -15.65 4.56 -21.30
N TYR A 15 -14.65 5.02 -20.56
CA TYR A 15 -13.38 5.51 -21.11
C TYR A 15 -12.51 4.35 -21.67
N SER A 16 -12.35 3.29 -20.89
CA SER A 16 -11.52 2.13 -21.21
C SER A 16 -12.04 0.88 -20.51
N LYS A 17 -12.64 -0.02 -21.29
CA LYS A 17 -13.11 -1.33 -20.79
C LYS A 17 -12.00 -2.10 -20.09
N TYR A 18 -10.76 -1.98 -20.58
CA TYR A 18 -9.60 -2.59 -19.95
C TYR A 18 -9.43 -2.09 -18.52
N TYR A 19 -9.35 -0.76 -18.31
CA TYR A 19 -9.15 -0.20 -16.96
C TYR A 19 -10.34 -0.49 -16.02
N GLY A 20 -11.58 -0.38 -16.50
CA GLY A 20 -12.76 -0.71 -15.69
C GLY A 20 -12.77 -2.18 -15.23
N ASN A 21 -12.38 -3.11 -16.13
CA ASN A 21 -12.26 -4.53 -15.77
C ASN A 21 -11.14 -4.76 -14.73
N GLN A 22 -10.00 -4.06 -14.84
CA GLN A 22 -8.92 -4.20 -13.85
C GLN A 22 -9.32 -3.67 -12.48
N LEU A 23 -10.05 -2.54 -12.41
CA LEU A 23 -10.58 -2.02 -11.14
C LEU A 23 -11.58 -3.00 -10.50
N THR A 24 -12.43 -3.63 -11.31
CA THR A 24 -13.37 -4.67 -10.83
C THR A 24 -12.63 -5.88 -10.29
N PHE A 25 -11.59 -6.34 -11.01
CA PHE A 25 -10.77 -7.47 -10.59
C PHE A 25 -10.04 -7.19 -9.28
N LEU A 26 -9.53 -5.97 -9.08
CA LEU A 26 -8.86 -5.58 -7.83
C LEU A 26 -9.75 -5.72 -6.59
N GLU A 27 -11.05 -5.41 -6.70
CA GLU A 27 -11.98 -5.59 -5.57
C GLU A 27 -12.22 -7.06 -5.22
N GLN A 28 -12.04 -7.98 -6.17
CA GLN A 28 -12.09 -9.42 -5.90
C GLN A 28 -10.75 -9.89 -5.30
N LEU A 29 -9.65 -9.46 -5.90
CA LEU A 29 -8.30 -9.88 -5.52
C LEU A 29 -7.91 -9.46 -4.10
N LYS A 30 -8.40 -8.32 -3.60
CA LYS A 30 -8.00 -7.81 -2.28
C LYS A 30 -8.24 -8.81 -1.15
N SER A 31 -9.31 -9.60 -1.22
CA SER A 31 -9.65 -10.57 -0.18
C SER A 31 -8.79 -11.82 -0.25
N GLU A 32 -8.29 -12.16 -1.44
CA GLU A 32 -7.44 -13.34 -1.67
C GLU A 32 -5.96 -13.05 -1.42
N ASN A 33 -5.50 -11.88 -1.88
CA ASN A 33 -4.12 -11.43 -1.74
C ASN A 33 -4.03 -9.90 -1.81
N ALA A 34 -4.24 -9.26 -0.67
CA ALA A 34 -4.25 -7.81 -0.54
C ALA A 34 -2.89 -7.18 -0.88
N VAL A 35 -1.78 -7.85 -0.62
CA VAL A 35 -0.44 -7.37 -0.99
C VAL A 35 -0.33 -7.22 -2.51
N VAL A 36 -0.74 -8.24 -3.26
CA VAL A 36 -0.75 -8.17 -4.73
C VAL A 36 -1.76 -7.15 -5.22
N ALA A 37 -2.94 -7.05 -4.60
CA ALA A 37 -3.95 -6.05 -4.95
C ALA A 37 -3.42 -4.61 -4.74
N LEU A 38 -2.68 -4.34 -3.66
CA LEU A 38 -2.06 -3.04 -3.40
C LEU A 38 -1.01 -2.70 -4.46
N ILE A 39 -0.09 -3.62 -4.76
CA ILE A 39 0.91 -3.43 -5.82
C ILE A 39 0.21 -3.15 -7.15
N TYR A 40 -0.78 -3.97 -7.49
CA TYR A 40 -1.47 -3.84 -8.76
C TYR A 40 -2.27 -2.53 -8.85
N LEU A 41 -2.95 -2.11 -7.79
CA LEU A 41 -3.61 -0.82 -7.73
C LEU A 41 -2.64 0.35 -7.98
N THR A 42 -1.45 0.32 -7.38
CA THR A 42 -0.45 1.39 -7.62
C THR A 42 0.08 1.39 -9.06
N ASN A 43 0.25 0.21 -9.68
CA ASN A 43 0.65 0.11 -11.08
C ASN A 43 -0.46 0.60 -12.02
N LEU A 44 -1.72 0.31 -11.69
CA LEU A 44 -2.87 0.77 -12.45
C LEU A 44 -3.00 2.30 -12.42
N LEU A 45 -2.74 2.91 -11.25
CA LEU A 45 -2.65 4.36 -11.12
C LEU A 45 -1.53 4.94 -11.98
N GLU A 46 -0.31 4.38 -11.94
CA GLU A 46 0.79 4.83 -12.78
C GLU A 46 0.40 4.76 -14.26
N ASN A 47 -0.12 3.62 -14.72
CA ASN A 47 -0.54 3.43 -16.10
C ASN A 47 -1.63 4.42 -16.53
N ALA A 48 -2.61 4.71 -15.68
CA ALA A 48 -3.64 5.69 -15.97
C ALA A 48 -3.05 7.10 -16.15
N LEU A 49 -2.11 7.50 -15.29
CA LEU A 49 -1.42 8.79 -15.41
C LEU A 49 -0.51 8.85 -16.65
N LEU A 50 0.16 7.74 -17.01
CA LEU A 50 0.97 7.65 -18.23
C LEU A 50 0.09 7.75 -19.48
N ALA A 51 -1.08 7.11 -19.47
CA ALA A 51 -2.07 7.21 -20.53
C ALA A 51 -2.61 8.65 -20.68
N TYR A 52 -2.78 9.39 -19.58
CA TYR A 52 -3.14 10.81 -19.64
C TYR A 52 -2.06 11.67 -20.32
N LYS A 53 -0.79 11.35 -20.07
CA LYS A 53 0.35 12.05 -20.68
C LYS A 53 0.64 11.60 -22.13
N ASP A 54 0.20 10.40 -22.51
CA ASP A 54 0.56 9.71 -23.75
C ASP A 54 2.08 9.44 -23.88
N ASP A 55 2.71 9.05 -22.77
CA ASP A 55 4.16 8.77 -22.69
C ASP A 55 4.42 7.70 -21.61
N TYR A 56 4.58 6.45 -22.04
CA TYR A 56 4.76 5.29 -21.15
C TYR A 56 6.21 5.08 -20.70
N GLU A 57 7.18 5.79 -21.28
CA GLU A 57 8.58 5.76 -20.85
C GLU A 57 8.83 6.73 -19.68
N TYR A 58 7.83 7.54 -19.33
CA TYR A 58 7.87 8.43 -18.20
C TYR A 58 7.78 7.63 -16.88
N ASN A 59 8.60 7.98 -15.90
CA ASN A 59 8.56 7.29 -14.61
C ASN A 59 7.44 7.83 -13.68
N PHE A 60 7.04 7.02 -12.69
CA PHE A 60 5.95 7.36 -11.78
C PHE A 60 6.06 8.75 -11.12
N ILE A 61 7.25 9.10 -10.61
CA ILE A 61 7.44 10.39 -9.93
C ILE A 61 7.23 11.57 -10.89
N ASN A 62 7.71 11.43 -12.12
CA ASN A 62 7.60 12.49 -13.10
C ASN A 62 6.16 12.61 -13.61
N VAL A 63 5.45 11.49 -13.83
CA VAL A 63 4.05 11.55 -14.30
C VAL A 63 3.11 12.16 -13.26
N ILE A 64 3.35 11.92 -11.96
CA ILE A 64 2.62 12.58 -10.87
C ILE A 64 2.88 14.10 -10.90
N LYS A 65 4.14 14.53 -11.06
CA LYS A 65 4.49 15.96 -11.18
C LYS A 65 3.84 16.62 -12.38
N PHE A 66 3.76 15.91 -13.51
CA PHE A 66 3.07 16.38 -14.71
C PHE A 66 1.57 16.55 -14.44
N ALA A 67 0.91 15.53 -13.89
CA ALA A 67 -0.52 15.59 -13.56
C ALA A 67 -0.87 16.78 -12.63
N TYR A 68 0.01 17.09 -11.67
CA TYR A 68 -0.16 18.26 -10.81
C TYR A 68 -0.03 19.59 -11.58
N LYS A 69 0.99 19.72 -12.44
CA LYS A 69 1.18 20.93 -13.27
C LYS A 69 0.01 21.19 -14.22
N GLU A 70 -0.58 20.14 -14.79
CA GLU A 70 -1.76 20.21 -15.65
C GLU A 70 -3.08 20.38 -14.86
N SER A 71 -3.01 20.57 -13.54
CA SER A 71 -4.16 20.71 -12.66
C SER A 71 -5.15 19.52 -12.75
N LEU A 72 -4.65 18.33 -13.13
CA LEU A 72 -5.45 17.10 -13.09
C LEU A 72 -5.69 16.66 -11.64
N ILE A 73 -4.65 16.76 -10.81
CA ILE A 73 -4.70 16.43 -9.38
C ILE A 73 -4.43 17.68 -8.54
N THR A 74 -4.99 17.71 -7.34
CA THR A 74 -4.78 18.80 -6.38
C THR A 74 -3.40 18.70 -5.72
N GLU A 75 -2.99 19.74 -5.00
CA GLU A 75 -1.77 19.69 -4.17
C GLU A 75 -1.87 18.61 -3.09
N VAL A 76 -3.07 18.41 -2.54
CA VAL A 76 -3.34 17.40 -1.50
C VAL A 76 -3.18 15.99 -2.07
N GLU A 77 -3.74 15.74 -3.26
CA GLU A 77 -3.56 14.48 -3.98
C GLU A 77 -2.10 14.27 -4.40
N TYR A 78 -1.42 15.32 -4.87
CA TYR A 78 0.00 15.27 -5.21
C TYR A 78 0.85 14.82 -4.01
N ASN A 79 0.63 15.42 -2.83
CA ASN A 79 1.33 15.04 -1.60
C ASN A 79 0.97 13.61 -1.16
N PHE A 80 -0.31 13.22 -1.23
CA PHE A 80 -0.75 11.85 -0.96
C PHE A 80 -0.04 10.82 -1.85
N LEU A 81 0.19 11.13 -3.12
CA LEU A 81 0.88 10.23 -4.05
C LEU A 81 2.41 10.22 -3.87
N ASN A 82 3.01 11.38 -3.55
CA ASN A 82 4.45 11.59 -3.71
C ASN A 82 5.23 11.95 -2.42
N ASP A 83 4.59 11.94 -1.25
CA ASP A 83 5.29 12.07 0.03
C ASP A 83 6.43 11.05 0.15
N GLU A 84 7.59 11.48 0.65
CA GLU A 84 8.81 10.67 0.64
C GLU A 84 8.81 9.53 1.67
N GLN A 85 7.97 9.64 2.70
CA GLN A 85 7.89 8.68 3.80
C GLN A 85 6.68 7.77 3.65
N ILE A 86 5.52 8.36 3.37
CA ILE A 86 4.23 7.68 3.38
C ILE A 86 3.51 7.71 2.03
N GLY A 87 3.97 8.45 1.03
CA GLY A 87 3.24 8.58 -0.24
C GLY A 87 3.01 7.24 -0.95
N ILE A 88 1.94 7.14 -1.76
CA ILE A 88 1.58 5.92 -2.50
C ILE A 88 2.75 5.34 -3.31
N ARG A 89 3.56 6.20 -3.95
CA ARG A 89 4.77 5.78 -4.67
C ARG A 89 5.78 5.08 -3.76
N LYS A 90 5.96 5.58 -2.54
CA LYS A 90 6.88 5.02 -1.56
C LYS A 90 6.35 3.70 -1.00
N LEU A 91 5.04 3.63 -0.72
CA LEU A 91 4.37 2.40 -0.30
C LEU A 91 4.56 1.25 -1.29
N ARG A 92 4.38 1.52 -2.59
CA ARG A 92 4.66 0.51 -3.63
C ARG A 92 6.06 -0.07 -3.50
N ASN A 93 7.06 0.76 -3.22
CA ASN A 93 8.43 0.28 -3.03
C ASN A 93 8.59 -0.58 -1.78
N TYR A 94 7.82 -0.33 -0.71
CA TYR A 94 7.80 -1.21 0.46
C TYR A 94 7.24 -2.58 0.13
N PHE A 95 6.10 -2.64 -0.57
CA PHE A 95 5.47 -3.90 -0.99
C PHE A 95 6.30 -4.68 -2.04
N ALA A 96 7.04 -3.98 -2.89
CA ALA A 96 7.97 -4.60 -3.84
C ALA A 96 9.30 -5.04 -3.21
N HIS A 97 9.57 -4.67 -1.94
CA HIS A 97 10.82 -4.98 -1.28
C HIS A 97 10.86 -6.44 -0.82
N LYS A 98 12.04 -7.07 -0.89
CA LYS A 98 12.26 -8.47 -0.48
C LYS A 98 12.06 -8.74 1.02
N ASN A 99 11.93 -7.71 1.84
CA ASN A 99 11.86 -7.79 3.31
C ASN A 99 10.62 -7.05 3.81
N LEU A 100 9.43 -7.49 3.39
CA LEU A 100 8.18 -6.85 3.77
C LEU A 100 7.97 -6.87 5.29
N SER A 101 8.51 -7.90 5.98
CA SER A 101 8.57 -8.04 7.44
C SER A 101 9.23 -6.87 8.17
N LYS A 102 9.99 -6.03 7.46
CA LYS A 102 10.52 -4.76 7.99
C LYS A 102 9.42 -3.75 8.31
N TYR A 103 8.30 -3.76 7.59
CA TYR A 103 7.39 -2.63 7.53
C TYR A 103 6.06 -2.93 8.21
N ASN A 104 5.65 -2.01 9.08
CA ASN A 104 4.36 -2.00 9.75
C ASN A 104 3.71 -0.64 9.53
N PHE A 105 2.38 -0.58 9.48
CA PHE A 105 1.67 0.69 9.62
C PHE A 105 1.06 0.83 11.01
N LYS A 106 0.86 2.09 11.41
CA LYS A 106 0.29 2.47 12.70
C LYS A 106 -0.65 3.66 12.52
N PHE A 107 -1.80 3.62 13.19
CA PHE A 107 -2.71 4.77 13.28
C PHE A 107 -2.33 5.68 14.46
N PRO A 108 -2.57 7.00 14.37
CA PRO A 108 -2.24 7.93 15.46
C PRO A 108 -2.91 7.59 16.79
N ASP A 109 -4.14 7.07 16.73
CA ASP A 109 -5.01 6.90 17.91
C ASP A 109 -4.83 5.56 18.64
N ASN A 110 -3.88 4.72 18.21
CA ASN A 110 -3.57 3.49 18.93
C ASN A 110 -2.09 3.13 18.87
N ASP A 111 -1.63 2.35 19.85
CA ASP A 111 -0.26 1.81 19.87
C ASP A 111 -0.10 0.49 19.10
N ARG A 112 -1.16 0.06 18.40
CA ARG A 112 -1.15 -1.20 17.66
C ARG A 112 -0.36 -1.04 16.37
N LEU A 113 0.53 -2.00 16.13
CA LEU A 113 1.23 -2.16 14.87
C LEU A 113 0.48 -3.15 13.99
N TYR A 114 0.44 -2.86 12.71
CA TYR A 114 -0.19 -3.68 11.69
C TYR A 114 0.89 -4.11 10.68
N PRO A 115 1.48 -5.30 10.85
CA PRO A 115 2.50 -5.80 9.93
C PRO A 115 1.98 -5.96 8.51
N PHE A 116 2.75 -5.53 7.50
CA PHE A 116 2.40 -5.75 6.10
C PHE A 116 2.62 -7.19 5.63
N THR A 117 3.18 -8.07 6.45
CA THR A 117 3.26 -9.51 6.16
C THR A 117 1.93 -10.24 6.36
N GLU A 118 0.96 -9.62 7.03
CA GLU A 118 -0.37 -10.20 7.27
C GLU A 118 -1.36 -9.68 6.23
N ASN A 119 -2.08 -10.60 5.58
CA ASN A 119 -3.02 -10.27 4.51
C ASN A 119 -4.16 -9.36 5.01
N ASP A 120 -4.76 -9.67 6.15
CA ASP A 120 -5.90 -8.92 6.72
C ASP A 120 -5.52 -7.45 7.00
N ASN A 121 -4.28 -7.21 7.47
CA ASN A 121 -3.77 -5.85 7.66
C ASN A 121 -3.60 -5.13 6.33
N CYS A 122 -3.15 -5.83 5.30
CA CYS A 122 -3.03 -5.27 3.95
C CYS A 122 -4.39 -5.02 3.32
N GLU A 123 -5.39 -5.86 3.58
CA GLU A 123 -6.77 -5.66 3.13
C GLU A 123 -7.37 -4.42 3.77
N LEU A 124 -7.22 -4.28 5.09
CA LEU A 124 -7.59 -3.06 5.82
C LEU A 124 -6.92 -1.83 5.21
N PHE A 125 -5.62 -1.92 4.92
CA PHE A 125 -4.88 -0.81 4.31
C PHE A 125 -5.36 -0.50 2.89
N TYR A 126 -5.67 -1.53 2.09
CA TYR A 126 -6.24 -1.39 0.76
C TYR A 126 -7.56 -0.62 0.80
N ASP A 127 -8.47 -0.99 1.70
CA ASP A 127 -9.78 -0.34 1.80
C ASP A 127 -9.66 1.15 2.18
N LEU A 128 -8.64 1.51 2.98
CA LEU A 128 -8.38 2.89 3.38
C LEU A 128 -7.89 3.77 2.22
N ILE A 129 -7.06 3.25 1.33
CA ILE A 129 -6.42 4.06 0.27
C ILE A 129 -7.09 3.94 -1.10
N SER A 130 -7.76 2.81 -1.35
CA SER A 130 -8.20 2.44 -2.71
C SER A 130 -9.23 3.40 -3.25
N ASN A 131 -10.17 3.88 -2.44
CA ASN A 131 -11.17 4.84 -2.92
C ASN A 131 -10.52 6.14 -3.42
N TYR A 132 -9.46 6.61 -2.76
CA TYR A 132 -8.73 7.81 -3.19
C TYR A 132 -8.05 7.59 -4.55
N ILE A 133 -7.38 6.45 -4.71
CA ILE A 133 -6.68 6.09 -5.94
C ILE A 133 -7.67 5.90 -7.10
N PHE A 134 -8.78 5.21 -6.86
CA PHE A 134 -9.86 5.03 -7.84
C PHE A 134 -10.37 6.38 -8.35
N ASN A 135 -10.64 7.32 -7.44
CA ASN A 135 -11.11 8.65 -7.79
C ASN A 135 -10.06 9.45 -8.59
N ILE A 136 -8.76 9.28 -8.33
CA ILE A 136 -7.70 9.89 -9.16
C ILE A 136 -7.68 9.29 -10.57
N ILE A 137 -7.81 7.96 -10.71
CA ILE A 137 -7.94 7.29 -12.01
C ILE A 137 -9.19 7.79 -12.75
N CYS A 138 -10.30 8.01 -12.03
CA CYS A 138 -11.53 8.55 -12.60
C CYS A 138 -11.33 9.96 -13.19
N LYS A 139 -10.51 10.82 -12.56
CA LYS A 139 -10.20 12.16 -13.10
C LYS A 139 -9.53 12.08 -14.46
N VAL A 140 -8.67 11.08 -14.69
CA VAL A 140 -8.08 10.82 -16.02
C VAL A 140 -9.19 10.52 -17.03
N ALA A 141 -10.06 9.55 -16.72
CA ALA A 141 -11.16 9.13 -17.59
C ALA A 141 -12.10 10.30 -17.94
N LEU A 142 -12.51 11.10 -16.94
CA LEU A 142 -13.38 12.25 -17.13
C LEU A 142 -12.75 13.32 -18.05
N THR A 143 -11.44 13.53 -17.95
CA THR A 143 -10.72 14.46 -18.81
C THR A 143 -10.82 14.04 -20.28
N SER A 144 -10.61 12.75 -20.56
CA SER A 144 -10.71 12.21 -21.93
C SER A 144 -12.15 12.23 -22.46
N LEU A 145 -13.15 12.08 -21.59
CA LEU A 145 -14.57 12.14 -21.96
C LEU A 145 -15.13 13.57 -22.05
N THR A 146 -14.32 14.59 -21.77
CA THR A 146 -14.75 16.01 -21.73
C THR A 146 -15.90 16.25 -20.73
N ILE A 147 -15.93 15.49 -19.64
CA ILE A 147 -16.90 15.61 -18.54
C ILE A 147 -16.26 16.43 -17.40
N SER A 148 -17.08 17.16 -16.63
CA SER A 148 -16.57 17.95 -15.49
C SER A 148 -15.80 17.09 -14.48
N ARG A 149 -14.73 17.65 -13.92
CA ARG A 149 -13.78 17.00 -12.99
C ARG A 149 -14.09 17.28 -11.52
N ASP A 150 -15.36 17.41 -11.15
CA ASP A 150 -15.78 17.85 -9.80
C ASP A 150 -15.66 16.77 -8.70
N ILE A 151 -14.65 15.92 -8.81
CA ILE A 151 -14.25 14.96 -7.77
C ILE A 151 -13.44 15.72 -6.72
N GLN A 152 -14.01 15.83 -5.53
CA GLN A 152 -13.36 16.47 -4.37
C GLN A 152 -13.19 15.46 -3.24
N GLN A 153 -11.94 15.24 -2.85
CA GLN A 153 -11.56 14.29 -1.81
C GLN A 153 -10.44 14.80 -0.88
N ASP A 154 -9.97 16.04 -1.09
CA ASP A 154 -8.89 16.66 -0.32
C ASP A 154 -9.13 16.60 1.20
N ASP A 155 -10.34 16.90 1.66
CA ASP A 155 -10.67 16.88 3.08
C ASP A 155 -10.64 15.47 3.69
N LEU A 156 -10.96 14.45 2.88
CA LEU A 156 -10.89 13.05 3.31
C LEU A 156 -9.44 12.58 3.38
N ILE A 157 -8.64 12.90 2.36
CA ILE A 157 -7.20 12.61 2.32
C ILE A 157 -6.49 13.29 3.49
N LYS A 158 -6.79 14.55 3.81
CA LYS A 158 -6.18 15.27 4.95
C LYS A 158 -6.51 14.63 6.30
N LYS A 159 -7.68 14.02 6.44
CA LYS A 159 -8.10 13.30 7.66
C LYS A 159 -7.46 11.92 7.76
N PHE A 160 -7.06 11.34 6.64
CA PHE A 160 -6.39 10.04 6.63
C PHE A 160 -4.94 10.19 7.13
N GLN A 161 -4.67 9.64 8.31
CA GLN A 161 -3.37 9.71 8.94
C GLN A 161 -2.90 8.31 9.34
N TYR A 162 -1.66 7.99 8.98
CA TYR A 162 -0.95 6.80 9.41
C TYR A 162 0.56 7.10 9.36
N SER A 163 1.33 6.23 10.00
CA SER A 163 2.78 6.24 9.93
C SER A 163 3.29 4.86 9.56
N ILE A 164 4.49 4.81 8.97
CA ILE A 164 5.22 3.57 8.75
C ILE A 164 6.26 3.41 9.84
N VAL A 165 6.24 2.26 10.51
CA VAL A 165 7.20 1.87 11.53
C VAL A 165 8.06 0.75 10.96
N THR A 166 9.37 0.91 11.04
CA THR A 166 10.32 -0.07 10.53
C THR A 166 10.97 -0.85 11.67
N PHE A 167 11.03 -2.17 11.53
CA PHE A 167 11.74 -3.06 12.45
C PHE A 167 13.04 -3.56 11.84
N THR A 168 14.07 -3.66 12.67
CA THR A 168 15.28 -4.42 12.35
C THR A 168 15.01 -5.93 12.48
N PRO A 169 15.86 -6.80 11.91
CA PRO A 169 15.75 -8.24 12.15
C PRO A 169 15.78 -8.61 13.64
N GLU A 170 16.58 -7.90 14.43
CA GLU A 170 16.68 -8.07 15.86
C GLU A 170 15.38 -7.68 16.59
N ASP A 171 14.72 -6.59 16.19
CA ASP A 171 13.40 -6.20 16.74
C ASP A 171 12.35 -7.30 16.52
N ILE A 172 12.34 -7.92 15.33
CA ILE A 172 11.41 -9.02 14.99
C ILE A 172 11.66 -10.25 15.88
N LEU A 173 12.93 -10.60 16.13
CA LEU A 173 13.28 -11.72 17.01
C LEU A 173 12.87 -11.44 18.46
N ILE A 174 13.14 -10.24 18.96
CA ILE A 174 12.77 -9.81 20.31
C ILE A 174 11.24 -9.84 20.48
N ASP A 175 10.49 -9.40 19.47
CA ASP A 175 9.02 -9.49 19.49
C ASP A 175 8.54 -10.95 19.60
N LYS A 176 9.23 -11.89 18.95
CA LYS A 176 8.98 -13.33 19.05
C LYS A 176 9.51 -13.98 20.34
N GLY A 177 10.19 -13.24 21.20
CA GLY A 177 10.77 -13.73 22.45
C GLY A 177 12.11 -14.44 22.30
N ILE A 178 12.86 -14.16 21.22
CA ILE A 178 14.19 -14.71 20.96
C ILE A 178 15.22 -13.61 21.20
N ASP A 179 16.24 -13.90 22.01
CA ASP A 179 17.39 -13.00 22.20
C ASP A 179 18.41 -13.18 21.06
N PRO A 180 18.61 -12.17 20.18
CA PRO A 180 19.52 -12.27 19.05
C PRO A 180 20.98 -12.53 19.47
N THR A 181 21.38 -12.12 20.68
CA THR A 181 22.77 -12.27 21.16
C THR A 181 23.13 -13.73 21.42
N THR A 182 22.13 -14.60 21.56
CA THR A 182 22.30 -16.04 21.77
C THR A 182 22.46 -16.82 20.47
N LEU A 183 22.27 -16.17 19.31
CA LEU A 183 22.31 -16.82 18.01
C LEU A 183 23.74 -16.87 17.44
N THR A 184 24.34 -18.06 17.46
CA THR A 184 25.67 -18.30 16.88
C THR A 184 25.70 -17.97 15.38
N GLY A 185 26.68 -17.17 14.95
CA GLY A 185 26.87 -16.78 13.55
C GLY A 185 25.89 -15.72 13.02
N TRP A 186 25.01 -15.18 13.86
CA TRP A 186 24.02 -14.17 13.46
C TRP A 186 24.66 -12.92 12.85
N ASN A 187 25.73 -12.44 13.46
CA ASN A 187 26.42 -11.22 13.01
C ASN A 187 27.14 -11.38 11.68
N ASP A 188 27.41 -12.62 11.24
CA ASP A 188 28.07 -12.91 9.97
C ASP A 188 27.08 -12.98 8.79
N LEU A 189 25.76 -13.01 9.08
CA LEU A 189 24.71 -13.07 8.07
C LEU A 189 24.51 -11.72 7.38
N LYS A 190 24.19 -11.77 6.07
CA LYS A 190 23.70 -10.60 5.33
C LYS A 190 22.35 -10.16 5.88
N GLU A 191 22.05 -8.87 5.81
CA GLU A 191 20.80 -8.29 6.32
C GLU A 191 19.55 -8.99 5.77
N SER A 192 19.50 -9.30 4.47
CA SER A 192 18.37 -10.02 3.87
C SER A 192 18.17 -11.43 4.44
N ASP A 193 19.27 -12.11 4.79
CA ASP A 193 19.19 -13.44 5.39
C ASP A 193 18.75 -13.34 6.85
N LYS A 194 19.23 -12.32 7.58
CA LYS A 194 18.72 -12.01 8.93
C LYS A 194 17.21 -11.80 8.95
N TYR A 195 16.65 -10.98 8.05
CA TYR A 195 15.19 -10.81 7.96
C TYR A 195 14.46 -12.14 7.70
N ARG A 196 14.95 -12.95 6.75
CA ARG A 196 14.34 -14.25 6.43
C ARG A 196 14.35 -15.19 7.63
N HIS A 197 15.45 -15.23 8.37
CA HIS A 197 15.56 -16.04 9.59
C HIS A 197 14.64 -15.52 10.70
N ALA A 198 14.61 -14.21 10.93
CA ALA A 198 13.72 -13.61 11.93
C ALA A 198 12.24 -13.84 11.61
N GLU A 199 11.85 -13.73 10.35
CA GLU A 199 10.48 -13.96 9.87
C GLU A 199 10.06 -15.43 9.99
N ASN A 200 10.96 -16.36 9.67
CA ASN A 200 10.68 -17.80 9.77
C ASN A 200 10.81 -18.35 11.21
N ALA A 201 11.36 -17.58 12.15
CA ALA A 201 11.48 -18.01 13.53
C ALA A 201 10.11 -18.23 14.17
N SER A 202 10.01 -19.25 15.02
CA SER A 202 8.79 -19.50 15.81
C SER A 202 8.56 -18.39 16.84
N ASN A 203 7.29 -18.09 17.12
CA ASN A 203 6.94 -17.16 18.19
C ASN A 203 6.90 -17.92 19.53
N ILE A 204 7.94 -17.74 20.35
CA ILE A 204 8.09 -18.43 21.65
C ILE A 204 6.99 -18.02 22.62
N LYS A 205 6.52 -16.77 22.56
CA LYS A 205 5.41 -16.30 23.40
C LYS A 205 4.12 -17.07 23.11
N VAL A 206 3.82 -17.32 21.83
CA VAL A 206 2.67 -18.14 21.43
C VAL A 206 2.85 -19.59 21.84
N LEU A 207 4.03 -20.17 21.59
CA LEU A 207 4.31 -21.56 21.96
C LEU A 207 4.22 -21.79 23.48
N SER A 208 4.79 -20.90 24.29
CA SER A 208 4.72 -20.99 25.75
C SER A 208 3.27 -20.92 26.25
N LEU A 209 2.43 -20.08 25.64
CA LEU A 209 1.00 -20.05 25.94
C LEU A 209 0.31 -21.38 25.59
N ILE A 210 0.56 -21.94 24.41
CA ILE A 210 -0.01 -23.23 24.00
C ILE A 210 0.41 -24.34 24.98
N PHE A 211 1.70 -24.47 25.26
CA PHE A 211 2.22 -25.52 26.14
C PHE A 211 1.75 -25.38 27.59
N SER A 212 1.48 -24.17 28.07
CA SER A 212 0.90 -23.96 29.41
C SER A 212 -0.52 -24.53 29.58
N HIS A 213 -1.21 -24.85 28.49
CA HIS A 213 -2.56 -25.41 28.49
C HIS A 213 -2.60 -26.91 28.15
N ILE A 214 -1.44 -27.55 27.96
CA ILE A 214 -1.35 -29.01 27.77
C ILE A 214 -1.18 -29.66 29.15
N PRO A 215 -2.09 -30.55 29.59
CA PRO A 215 -1.94 -31.29 30.84
C PRO A 215 -0.65 -32.14 30.81
N GLN A 216 0.13 -32.09 31.89
CA GLN A 216 1.31 -32.94 32.08
C GLN A 216 0.94 -34.41 32.30
#